data_AF-M6VQY4-F1
#
_entry.id   AF-M6VQY4-F1
#
_cell.length_a   1.000
_cell.length_b   1.000
_cell.length_c   1.000
_cell.angle_alpha   90.00
_cell.angle_beta   90.00
_cell.angle_gamma   90.00
#
_symmetry.space_group_name_H-M   'P 1'
#
loop_
_entity.id
_entity.type
_entity.pdbx_description
1 polymer ?
#
loop_
_entity_poly.entity_id
_entity_poly.type
_entity_poly.pdbx_seq_one_letter_code
_entity_poly.pdbx_strand_id
1 'polypeptide(L)'
;MTEIEQVEALLFGEIEESLRAKDYTTARRLVNEAIALSAPCPGWLKAMVFHRMALVEDFEGSTIQGIEYLKKAIDCYPQYPPGWYSLACFEARLGNKQNVLPALENAIKFGWSQSRVDYRRGIKNESDFETFRSDADFLALVDDGYPENKALRRVFEYLAAYEPMSAINSGRKNLDQIDDLYALYQAFEFAIAMIQRDLDEHGSRNLRLYKLKSMSEVVSLTENFKNEVANREKRGEQTDTFAKFCAKIFPGKN
;
A
#
# COMPACT_ATOMS: atom_id res chain seq x y z
N MET A 1 19.44 -32.26 4.82
CA MET A 1 18.70 -31.09 4.33
C MET A 1 17.48 -31.60 3.60
N THR A 2 16.29 -31.28 4.07
CA THR A 2 15.00 -31.65 3.45
C THR A 2 14.87 -30.98 2.08
N GLU A 3 13.96 -31.46 1.22
CA GLU A 3 13.66 -30.84 -0.07
C GLU A 3 13.21 -29.38 0.08
N ILE A 4 12.46 -29.07 1.15
CA ILE A 4 12.06 -27.70 1.50
C ILE A 4 13.28 -26.83 1.76
N GLU A 5 14.17 -27.27 2.65
CA GLU A 5 15.38 -26.52 3.02
C GLU A 5 16.30 -26.29 1.82
N GLN A 6 16.40 -27.26 0.90
CA GLN A 6 17.18 -27.12 -0.34
C GLN A 6 16.58 -26.07 -1.27
N VAL A 7 15.25 -26.10 -1.49
CA VAL A 7 14.57 -25.12 -2.34
C VAL A 7 14.65 -23.72 -1.74
N GLU A 8 14.49 -23.58 -0.42
CA GLU A 8 14.64 -22.29 0.26
C GLU A 8 16.06 -21.74 0.16
N ALA A 9 17.09 -22.59 0.32
CA ALA A 9 18.48 -22.19 0.15
C ALA A 9 18.76 -21.66 -1.26
N LEU A 10 18.23 -22.31 -2.30
CA LEU A 10 18.33 -21.83 -3.68
C LEU A 10 17.59 -20.50 -3.87
N LEU A 11 16.34 -20.42 -3.40
CA LEU A 11 15.46 -19.27 -3.60
C LEU A 11 15.96 -18.00 -2.92
N PHE A 12 16.52 -18.11 -1.72
CA PHE A 12 16.97 -16.96 -0.93
C PHE A 12 18.47 -16.72 -1.00
N GLY A 13 19.20 -17.56 -1.75
CA GLY A 13 20.64 -17.45 -2.01
C GLY A 13 20.92 -17.26 -3.51
N GLU A 14 21.45 -18.30 -4.14
CA GLU A 14 22.07 -18.22 -5.48
C GLU A 14 21.13 -17.71 -6.58
N ILE A 15 19.81 -17.99 -6.50
CA ILE A 15 18.84 -17.47 -7.49
C ILE A 15 18.75 -15.95 -7.39
N GLU A 16 18.61 -15.39 -6.18
CA GLU A 16 18.52 -13.94 -5.97
C GLU A 16 19.82 -13.24 -6.34
N GLU A 17 20.96 -13.84 -6.00
CA GLU A 17 22.27 -13.32 -6.38
C GLU A 17 22.43 -13.25 -7.89
N SER A 18 22.06 -14.33 -8.59
CA SER A 18 22.11 -14.40 -10.06
C SER A 18 21.17 -13.38 -10.72
N LEU A 19 19.94 -13.24 -10.22
CA LEU A 19 18.98 -12.25 -10.70
C LEU A 19 19.49 -10.81 -10.51
N ARG A 20 20.07 -10.49 -9.34
CA ARG A 20 20.67 -9.18 -9.06
C ARG A 20 21.88 -8.90 -9.95
N ALA A 21 22.70 -9.92 -10.20
CA ALA A 21 23.84 -9.85 -11.11
C ALA A 21 23.43 -9.80 -12.59
N LYS A 22 22.14 -9.97 -12.90
CA LYS A 22 21.60 -10.12 -14.26
C LYS A 22 22.19 -11.31 -15.01
N ASP A 23 22.66 -12.32 -14.29
CA ASP A 23 23.07 -13.61 -14.86
C ASP A 23 21.83 -14.51 -15.00
N TYR A 24 21.03 -14.22 -16.02
CA TYR A 24 19.78 -14.92 -16.27
C TYR A 24 19.98 -16.37 -16.69
N THR A 25 21.13 -16.69 -17.31
CA THR A 25 21.51 -18.08 -17.64
C THR A 25 21.67 -18.92 -16.38
N THR A 26 22.44 -18.43 -15.40
CA THR A 26 22.63 -19.13 -14.13
C THR A 26 21.33 -19.15 -13.34
N ALA A 27 20.61 -18.03 -13.26
CA ALA A 27 19.31 -17.97 -12.58
C ALA A 27 18.32 -19.00 -13.14
N ARG A 28 18.19 -19.09 -14.47
CA ARG A 28 17.34 -20.07 -15.16
C ARG A 28 17.68 -21.51 -14.78
N ARG A 29 18.98 -21.84 -14.80
CA ARG A 29 19.46 -23.18 -14.43
C ARG A 29 19.07 -23.51 -12.99
N LEU A 30 19.35 -22.61 -12.05
CA LEU A 30 19.06 -22.78 -10.63
C LEU A 30 17.55 -22.85 -10.36
N VAL A 31 16.73 -22.04 -11.04
CA VAL A 31 15.27 -22.10 -10.89
C VAL A 31 14.72 -23.41 -11.45
N ASN A 32 15.24 -23.92 -12.57
CA ASN A 32 14.84 -25.25 -13.08
C ASN A 32 15.16 -26.38 -12.09
N GLU A 33 16.30 -26.31 -11.43
CA GLU A 33 16.67 -27.21 -10.35
C GLU A 33 15.69 -27.10 -9.17
N ALA A 34 15.39 -25.88 -8.74
CA ALA A 34 14.40 -25.62 -7.69
C ALA A 34 13.00 -26.13 -8.08
N ILE A 35 12.57 -26.03 -9.35
CA ILE A 35 11.30 -26.58 -9.83
C ILE A 35 11.27 -28.08 -9.61
N ALA A 36 12.33 -28.80 -10.02
CA ALA A 36 12.41 -30.25 -9.86
C ALA A 36 12.35 -30.67 -8.38
N LEU A 37 13.11 -29.98 -7.52
CA LEU A 37 13.13 -30.24 -6.07
C LEU A 37 11.82 -29.85 -5.38
N SER A 38 11.08 -28.88 -5.92
CA SER A 38 9.84 -28.38 -5.31
C SER A 38 8.62 -29.28 -5.52
N ALA A 39 8.70 -30.35 -6.32
CA ALA A 39 7.56 -31.23 -6.60
C ALA A 39 6.83 -31.74 -5.33
N PRO A 40 7.51 -32.27 -4.29
CA PRO A 40 6.87 -32.67 -3.04
C PRO A 40 6.57 -31.50 -2.08
N CYS A 41 6.98 -30.28 -2.41
CA CYS A 41 6.90 -29.15 -1.50
C CYS A 41 5.48 -28.55 -1.41
N PRO A 42 5.18 -27.79 -0.34
CA PRO A 42 3.93 -27.07 -0.20
C PRO A 42 3.66 -26.09 -1.36
N GLY A 43 2.39 -25.81 -1.62
CA GLY A 43 1.94 -24.93 -2.71
C GLY A 43 2.57 -23.53 -2.68
N TRP A 44 2.72 -22.94 -1.50
CA TRP A 44 3.32 -21.61 -1.35
C TRP A 44 4.79 -21.58 -1.82
N LEU A 45 5.56 -22.64 -1.55
CA LEU A 45 6.96 -22.71 -1.96
C LEU A 45 7.08 -22.92 -3.47
N LYS A 46 6.24 -23.81 -4.04
CA LYS A 46 6.12 -23.98 -5.50
C LYS A 46 5.74 -22.67 -6.20
N ALA A 47 4.82 -21.90 -5.62
CA ALA A 47 4.43 -20.61 -6.16
C ALA A 47 5.61 -19.62 -6.22
N MET A 48 6.44 -19.59 -5.19
CA MET A 48 7.66 -18.76 -5.18
C MET A 48 8.64 -19.17 -6.28
N VAL A 49 8.87 -20.48 -6.45
CA VAL A 49 9.75 -21.00 -7.50
C VAL A 49 9.24 -20.64 -8.90
N PHE A 50 7.96 -20.89 -9.19
CA PHE A 50 7.38 -20.53 -10.48
C PHE A 50 7.39 -19.02 -10.74
N HIS A 51 7.15 -18.21 -9.70
CA HIS A 51 7.30 -16.76 -9.81
C HIS A 51 8.74 -16.34 -10.14
N ARG A 52 9.76 -16.97 -9.55
CA ARG A 52 11.16 -16.71 -9.94
C ARG A 52 11.42 -17.05 -11.40
N MET A 53 10.87 -18.15 -11.90
CA MET A 53 11.00 -18.48 -13.32
C MET A 53 10.33 -17.42 -14.19
N ALA A 54 9.15 -16.94 -13.81
CA ALA A 54 8.48 -15.87 -14.54
C ALA A 54 9.33 -14.60 -14.68
N LEU A 55 10.06 -14.22 -13.63
CA LEU A 55 10.99 -13.09 -13.68
C LEU A 55 12.15 -13.34 -14.64
N VAL A 56 12.74 -14.55 -14.62
CA VAL A 56 13.80 -14.94 -15.57
C VAL A 56 13.30 -14.83 -17.01
N GLU A 57 12.13 -15.39 -17.32
CA GLU A 57 11.55 -15.32 -18.67
C GLU A 57 11.34 -13.89 -19.14
N ASP A 58 10.83 -13.04 -18.25
CA ASP A 58 10.56 -11.65 -18.55
C ASP A 58 11.85 -10.84 -18.80
N PHE A 59 12.88 -11.05 -17.98
CA PHE A 59 14.18 -10.42 -18.21
C PHE A 59 14.87 -10.86 -19.51
N GLU A 60 14.57 -12.07 -19.98
CA GLU A 60 15.02 -12.57 -21.29
C GLU A 60 14.09 -12.14 -22.45
N GLY A 61 13.08 -11.30 -22.18
CA GLY A 61 12.16 -10.73 -23.18
C GLY A 61 10.97 -11.64 -23.53
N SER A 62 10.78 -12.74 -22.82
CA SER A 62 9.71 -13.72 -23.04
C SER A 62 8.55 -13.52 -22.08
N THR A 63 7.97 -12.30 -22.02
CA THR A 63 6.87 -11.95 -21.10
C THR A 63 5.68 -12.90 -21.18
N ILE A 64 5.31 -13.40 -22.36
CA ILE A 64 4.24 -14.40 -22.54
C ILE A 64 4.55 -15.70 -21.78
N GLN A 65 5.79 -16.19 -21.87
CA GLN A 65 6.21 -17.37 -21.13
C GLN A 65 6.23 -17.10 -19.62
N GLY A 66 6.62 -15.89 -19.23
CA GLY A 66 6.53 -15.42 -17.84
C GLY A 66 5.11 -15.48 -17.28
N ILE A 67 4.11 -15.03 -18.05
CA ILE A 67 2.69 -15.12 -17.69
C ILE A 67 2.26 -16.57 -17.43
N GLU A 68 2.68 -17.52 -18.26
CA GLU A 68 2.35 -18.94 -18.04
C GLU A 68 2.94 -19.50 -16.74
N TYR A 69 4.14 -19.05 -16.35
CA TYR A 69 4.71 -19.40 -15.05
C TYR A 69 4.00 -18.71 -13.88
N LEU A 70 3.52 -17.47 -14.05
CA LEU A 70 2.72 -16.80 -13.03
C LEU A 70 1.38 -17.50 -12.81
N LYS A 71 0.73 -17.97 -13.88
CA LYS A 71 -0.49 -18.80 -13.77
C LYS A 71 -0.22 -20.07 -12.97
N LYS A 72 0.88 -20.79 -13.26
CA LYS A 72 1.30 -21.95 -12.46
C LYS A 72 1.57 -21.60 -10.99
N ALA A 73 2.17 -20.44 -10.72
CA ALA A 73 2.40 -19.97 -9.36
C ALA A 73 1.08 -19.76 -8.61
N ILE A 74 0.12 -19.08 -9.25
CA ILE A 74 -1.21 -18.81 -8.73
C ILE A 74 -2.00 -20.12 -8.54
N ASP A 75 -1.92 -21.08 -9.46
CA ASP A 75 -2.56 -22.39 -9.34
C ASP A 75 -2.01 -23.18 -8.13
N CYS A 76 -0.70 -23.07 -7.87
CA CYS A 76 -0.08 -23.71 -6.71
C CYS A 76 -0.49 -23.05 -5.39
N TYR A 77 -0.63 -21.72 -5.37
CA TYR A 77 -1.02 -20.96 -4.19
C TYR A 77 -1.80 -19.69 -4.57
N PRO A 78 -3.14 -19.76 -4.66
CA PRO A 78 -3.95 -18.62 -5.11
C PRO A 78 -3.88 -17.39 -4.22
N GLN A 79 -3.41 -17.54 -2.97
CA GLN A 79 -3.24 -16.44 -2.03
C GLN A 79 -1.84 -15.84 -2.07
N TYR A 80 -1.03 -16.12 -3.11
CA TYR A 80 0.33 -15.59 -3.29
C TYR A 80 0.32 -14.19 -3.92
N PRO A 81 0.47 -13.10 -3.15
CA PRO A 81 0.28 -11.75 -3.69
C PRO A 81 1.31 -11.35 -4.77
N PRO A 82 2.61 -11.70 -4.66
CA PRO A 82 3.59 -11.36 -5.70
C PRO A 82 3.27 -11.97 -7.07
N GLY A 83 2.68 -13.16 -7.12
CA GLY A 83 2.31 -13.80 -8.39
C GLY A 83 1.23 -12.99 -9.13
N TRP A 84 0.21 -12.55 -8.38
CA TRP A 84 -0.85 -11.68 -8.91
C TRP A 84 -0.33 -10.31 -9.33
N TYR A 85 0.59 -9.74 -8.55
CA TYR A 85 1.17 -8.44 -8.87
C TYR A 85 1.98 -8.47 -10.16
N SER A 86 2.92 -9.41 -10.27
CA SER A 86 3.72 -9.59 -11.48
C SER A 86 2.86 -9.91 -12.69
N LEU A 87 1.74 -10.63 -12.51
CA LEU A 87 0.79 -10.89 -13.60
C LEU A 87 0.14 -9.59 -14.08
N ALA A 88 -0.29 -8.72 -13.17
CA ALA A 88 -0.82 -7.42 -13.52
C ALA A 88 0.20 -6.57 -14.28
N CYS A 89 1.47 -6.53 -13.84
CA CYS A 89 2.55 -5.83 -14.53
C CYS A 89 2.77 -6.37 -15.96
N PHE A 90 2.85 -7.69 -16.11
CA PHE A 90 3.14 -8.33 -17.39
C PHE A 90 1.99 -8.12 -18.39
N GLU A 91 0.75 -8.28 -17.93
CA GLU A 91 -0.45 -8.02 -18.73
C GLU A 91 -0.60 -6.54 -19.08
N ALA A 92 -0.17 -5.64 -18.18
CA ALA A 92 -0.21 -4.20 -18.43
C ALA A 92 0.77 -3.79 -19.54
N ARG A 93 1.99 -4.34 -19.54
CA ARG A 93 2.94 -4.15 -20.66
C ARG A 93 2.42 -4.66 -22.01
N LEU A 94 1.55 -5.68 -21.98
CA LEU A 94 0.89 -6.19 -23.18
C LEU A 94 -0.40 -5.45 -23.55
N GLY A 95 -0.84 -4.48 -22.74
CA GLY A 95 -2.08 -3.71 -22.95
C GLY A 95 -3.37 -4.48 -22.65
N ASN A 96 -3.29 -5.63 -21.98
CA ASN A 96 -4.42 -6.53 -21.75
C ASN A 96 -5.27 -6.12 -20.53
N LYS A 97 -6.03 -5.02 -20.66
CA LYS A 97 -6.86 -4.47 -19.56
C LYS A 97 -7.68 -5.51 -18.80
N GLN A 98 -8.29 -6.45 -19.53
CA GLN A 98 -9.18 -7.48 -18.97
C GLN A 98 -8.47 -8.39 -17.95
N ASN A 99 -7.15 -8.55 -18.06
CA ASN A 99 -6.35 -9.36 -17.14
C ASN A 99 -5.67 -8.51 -16.05
N VAL A 100 -5.35 -7.25 -16.35
CA VAL A 100 -4.69 -6.33 -15.40
C VAL A 100 -5.52 -6.10 -14.15
N LEU A 101 -6.78 -5.70 -14.30
CA LEU A 101 -7.61 -5.29 -13.16
C LEU A 101 -7.88 -6.44 -12.19
N PRO A 102 -8.31 -7.64 -12.63
CA PRO A 102 -8.53 -8.76 -11.70
C PRO A 102 -7.23 -9.24 -11.04
N ALA A 103 -6.10 -9.22 -11.76
CA ALA A 103 -4.82 -9.60 -11.19
C ALA A 103 -4.39 -8.62 -10.10
N LEU A 104 -4.50 -7.32 -10.36
CA LEU A 104 -4.15 -6.29 -9.40
C LEU A 104 -5.10 -6.27 -8.18
N GLU A 105 -6.39 -6.50 -8.38
CA GLU A 105 -7.37 -6.63 -7.30
C GLU A 105 -6.99 -7.78 -6.35
N ASN A 106 -6.61 -8.94 -6.90
CA ASN A 106 -6.16 -10.07 -6.10
C ASN A 106 -4.83 -9.78 -5.39
N ALA A 107 -3.88 -9.10 -6.05
CA ALA A 107 -2.61 -8.70 -5.42
C ALA A 107 -2.86 -7.81 -4.20
N ILE A 108 -3.74 -6.81 -4.32
CA ILE A 108 -4.13 -5.91 -3.24
C ILE A 108 -4.82 -6.68 -2.10
N LYS A 109 -5.81 -7.50 -2.44
CA LYS A 109 -6.59 -8.28 -1.47
C LYS A 109 -5.69 -9.21 -0.65
N PHE A 110 -4.88 -10.02 -1.34
CA PHE A 110 -4.03 -11.00 -0.66
C PHE A 110 -2.82 -10.35 0.00
N GLY A 111 -2.23 -9.31 -0.60
CA GLY A 111 -1.13 -8.55 -0.01
C GLY A 111 -1.48 -8.00 1.38
N TRP A 112 -2.69 -7.45 1.53
CA TRP A 112 -3.17 -7.00 2.83
C TRP A 112 -3.33 -8.14 3.83
N SER A 113 -4.03 -9.22 3.43
CA SER A 113 -4.37 -10.32 4.33
C SER A 113 -3.20 -11.23 4.72
N GLN A 114 -2.20 -11.40 3.85
CA GLN A 114 -1.12 -12.40 4.01
C GLN A 114 0.20 -11.77 4.44
N SER A 115 0.58 -10.63 3.87
CA SER A 115 1.92 -10.05 4.04
C SER A 115 1.90 -8.62 4.59
N ARG A 116 0.72 -8.04 4.83
CA ARG A 116 0.52 -6.62 5.19
C ARG A 116 1.19 -5.66 4.19
N VAL A 117 1.25 -6.05 2.92
CA VAL A 117 1.77 -5.23 1.82
C VAL A 117 0.59 -4.57 1.11
N ASP A 118 0.63 -3.26 0.99
CA ASP A 118 -0.35 -2.50 0.22
C ASP A 118 0.20 -2.20 -1.18
N TYR A 119 -0.17 -3.05 -2.14
CA TYR A 119 0.24 -2.93 -3.55
C TYR A 119 -0.34 -1.70 -4.27
N ARG A 120 -1.20 -0.91 -3.63
CA ARG A 120 -1.61 0.40 -4.17
C ARG A 120 -0.50 1.44 -4.07
N ARG A 121 0.44 1.27 -3.13
CA ARG A 121 1.50 2.25 -2.87
C ARG A 121 2.50 2.25 -4.03
N GLY A 122 2.66 3.40 -4.67
CA GLY A 122 3.66 3.61 -5.72
C GLY A 122 3.23 3.15 -7.12
N ILE A 123 2.16 2.35 -7.23
CA ILE A 123 1.73 1.75 -8.50
C ILE A 123 1.37 2.79 -9.58
N LYS A 124 0.83 3.95 -9.18
CA LYS A 124 0.50 5.06 -10.10
C LYS A 124 1.74 5.57 -10.86
N ASN A 125 2.93 5.39 -10.29
CA ASN A 125 4.20 5.85 -10.84
C ASN A 125 5.01 4.74 -11.52
N GLU A 126 4.55 3.49 -11.48
CA GLU A 126 5.26 2.39 -12.13
C GLU A 126 5.13 2.47 -13.65
N SER A 127 6.20 2.09 -14.35
CA SER A 127 6.26 2.17 -15.81
C SER A 127 5.32 1.17 -16.48
N ASP A 128 5.16 -0.02 -15.89
CA ASP A 128 4.33 -1.09 -16.46
C ASP A 128 2.86 -0.67 -16.61
N PHE A 129 2.39 0.24 -15.75
CA PHE A 129 1.01 0.74 -15.77
C PHE A 129 0.84 2.08 -16.47
N GLU A 130 1.85 2.56 -17.22
CA GLU A 130 1.81 3.88 -17.87
C GLU A 130 0.55 4.07 -18.75
N THR A 131 0.16 3.04 -19.51
CA THR A 131 -1.02 3.06 -20.37
C THR A 131 -2.35 3.08 -19.61
N PHE A 132 -2.33 2.79 -18.31
CA PHE A 132 -3.52 2.71 -17.44
C PHE A 132 -3.66 3.91 -16.50
N ARG A 133 -2.70 4.83 -16.46
CA ARG A 133 -2.71 5.97 -15.51
C ARG A 133 -3.92 6.89 -15.63
N SER A 134 -4.56 6.93 -16.80
CA SER A 134 -5.78 7.71 -17.04
C SER A 134 -7.05 6.86 -17.03
N ASP A 135 -6.94 5.54 -16.82
CA ASP A 135 -8.07 4.63 -16.81
C ASP A 135 -8.84 4.74 -15.49
N ALA A 136 -10.13 4.99 -15.57
CA ALA A 136 -10.96 5.24 -14.39
C ALA A 136 -11.07 4.01 -13.46
N ASP A 137 -11.15 2.81 -14.03
CA ASP A 137 -11.26 1.57 -13.24
C ASP A 137 -9.95 1.28 -12.52
N PHE A 138 -8.81 1.46 -13.21
CA PHE A 138 -7.49 1.37 -12.60
C PHE A 138 -7.34 2.38 -11.47
N LEU A 139 -7.66 3.65 -11.71
CA LEU A 139 -7.56 4.72 -10.71
C LEU A 139 -8.41 4.44 -9.47
N ALA A 140 -9.64 3.94 -9.65
CA ALA A 140 -10.51 3.56 -8.55
C ALA A 140 -9.96 2.39 -7.73
N LEU A 141 -9.30 1.43 -8.40
CA LEU A 141 -8.69 0.27 -7.76
C LEU A 141 -7.45 0.63 -6.93
N VAL A 142 -6.61 1.52 -7.45
CA VAL A 142 -5.34 1.93 -6.81
C VAL A 142 -5.47 3.14 -5.90
N ASP A 143 -6.67 3.72 -5.79
CA ASP A 143 -6.98 4.74 -4.79
C ASP A 143 -6.96 4.13 -3.38
N ASP A 144 -5.89 4.45 -2.66
CA ASP A 144 -5.64 4.07 -1.27
C ASP A 144 -6.33 5.01 -0.27
N GLY A 145 -7.04 6.05 -0.75
CA GLY A 145 -7.70 7.05 0.08
C GLY A 145 -6.75 8.10 0.67
N TYR A 146 -5.45 8.04 0.38
CA TYR A 146 -4.49 9.03 0.85
C TYR A 146 -4.27 10.11 -0.21
N PRO A 147 -4.03 11.38 0.20
CA PRO A 147 -3.68 12.44 -0.73
C PRO A 147 -2.28 12.22 -1.32
N GLU A 148 -2.06 12.72 -2.53
CA GLU A 148 -0.74 12.67 -3.19
C GLU A 148 0.28 13.61 -2.53
N ASN A 149 -0.18 14.71 -1.93
CA ASN A 149 0.67 15.62 -1.17
C ASN A 149 1.33 14.89 0.01
N LYS A 150 2.66 14.76 -0.01
CA LYS A 150 3.41 13.98 0.98
C LYS A 150 3.24 14.47 2.42
N ALA A 151 3.17 15.80 2.62
CA ALA A 151 3.03 16.37 3.95
C ALA A 151 1.64 16.07 4.52
N LEU A 152 0.59 16.25 3.71
CA LEU A 152 -0.78 15.92 4.11
C LEU A 152 -0.99 14.40 4.27
N ARG A 153 -0.43 13.59 3.37
CA ARG A 153 -0.44 12.13 3.46
C ARG A 153 0.08 11.65 4.81
N ARG A 154 1.19 12.22 5.27
CA ARG A 154 1.78 11.89 6.57
C ARG A 154 0.84 12.21 7.75
N VAL A 155 0.06 13.30 7.66
CA VAL A 155 -0.97 13.61 8.66
C VAL A 155 -2.02 12.50 8.69
N PHE A 156 -2.47 12.05 7.53
CA PHE A 156 -3.49 11.00 7.39
C PHE A 156 -2.96 9.63 7.84
N GLU A 157 -1.68 9.33 7.59
CA GLU A 157 -1.02 8.12 8.09
C GLU A 157 -0.98 8.08 9.63
N TYR A 158 -0.69 9.22 10.29
CA TYR A 158 -0.78 9.31 11.75
C TYR A 158 -2.22 9.12 12.26
N LEU A 159 -3.22 9.64 11.56
CA LEU A 159 -4.62 9.40 11.91
C LEU A 159 -5.00 7.93 11.77
N ALA A 160 -4.61 7.27 10.67
CA ALA A 160 -4.85 5.86 10.43
C ALA A 160 -4.19 4.97 11.50
N ALA A 161 -3.05 5.42 12.05
CA ALA A 161 -2.35 4.77 13.16
C ALA A 161 -2.92 5.12 14.56
N TYR A 162 -4.03 5.86 14.65
CA TYR A 162 -4.61 6.34 15.91
C TYR A 162 -3.66 7.21 16.75
N GLU A 163 -2.82 8.01 16.08
CA GLU A 163 -1.88 8.96 16.72
C GLU A 163 -2.29 10.43 16.47
N PRO A 164 -3.40 10.91 17.07
CA PRO A 164 -3.98 12.21 16.73
C PRO A 164 -3.04 13.39 16.99
N MET A 165 -2.25 13.35 18.06
CA MET A 165 -1.29 14.44 18.35
C MET A 165 -0.09 14.42 17.40
N SER A 166 0.36 13.25 16.93
CA SER A 166 1.37 13.15 15.88
C SER A 166 0.86 13.77 14.58
N ALA A 167 -0.41 13.52 14.22
CA ALA A 167 -1.06 14.11 13.06
C ALA A 167 -1.07 15.65 13.14
N ILE A 168 -1.54 16.21 14.27
CA ILE A 168 -1.58 17.67 14.50
C ILE A 168 -0.17 18.29 14.38
N ASN A 169 0.81 17.71 15.07
CA ASN A 169 2.17 18.23 15.07
C ASN A 169 2.83 18.15 13.70
N SER A 170 2.62 17.04 12.97
CA SER A 170 3.16 16.86 11.62
C SER A 170 2.58 17.88 10.64
N GLY A 171 1.27 18.10 10.68
CA GLY A 171 0.63 19.07 9.80
C GLY A 171 1.07 20.51 10.10
N ARG A 172 1.12 20.90 11.38
CA ARG A 172 1.60 22.24 11.78
C ARG A 172 3.03 22.51 11.37
N LYS A 173 3.91 21.51 11.49
CA LYS A 173 5.32 21.63 11.13
C LYS A 173 5.54 21.85 9.63
N ASN A 174 4.65 21.37 8.77
CA ASN A 174 4.82 21.37 7.31
C ASN A 174 3.67 22.11 6.61
N LEU A 175 3.10 23.14 7.26
CA LEU A 175 1.93 23.86 6.76
C LEU A 175 2.17 24.48 5.38
N ASP A 176 3.38 24.95 5.13
CA ASP A 176 3.85 25.56 3.89
C ASP A 176 3.97 24.57 2.71
N GLN A 177 3.96 23.27 2.99
CA GLN A 177 4.09 22.21 1.99
C GLN A 177 2.75 21.55 1.65
N ILE A 178 1.65 21.96 2.30
CA ILE A 178 0.33 21.36 2.13
C ILE A 178 -0.50 22.24 1.20
N ASP A 179 -0.94 21.65 0.09
CA ASP A 179 -1.77 22.30 -0.94
C ASP A 179 -3.26 22.31 -0.59
N ASP A 180 -3.74 21.28 0.11
CA ASP A 180 -5.12 21.16 0.58
C ASP A 180 -5.23 21.43 2.08
N LEU A 181 -5.24 22.72 2.43
CA LEU A 181 -5.39 23.16 3.81
C LEU A 181 -6.81 22.90 4.35
N TYR A 182 -7.84 22.82 3.50
CA TYR A 182 -9.19 22.48 3.96
C TYR A 182 -9.22 21.07 4.55
N ALA A 183 -8.70 20.09 3.82
CA ALA A 183 -8.59 18.71 4.30
C ALA A 183 -7.67 18.58 5.52
N LEU A 184 -6.60 19.39 5.60
CA LEU A 184 -5.72 19.43 6.77
C LEU A 184 -6.48 19.83 8.04
N TYR A 185 -7.27 20.90 7.99
CA TYR A 185 -8.00 21.37 9.17
C TYR A 185 -9.16 20.45 9.54
N GLN A 186 -9.81 19.81 8.56
CA GLN A 186 -10.75 18.71 8.86
C GLN A 186 -10.06 17.53 9.56
N ALA A 187 -8.85 17.16 9.13
CA ALA A 187 -8.04 16.15 9.81
C ALA A 187 -7.64 16.56 11.23
N PHE A 188 -7.34 17.83 11.48
CA PHE A 188 -7.08 18.35 12.83
C PHE A 188 -8.32 18.34 13.72
N GLU A 189 -9.49 18.70 13.19
CA GLU A 189 -10.76 18.57 13.92
C GLU A 189 -11.04 17.12 14.32
N PHE A 190 -10.84 16.19 13.40
CA PHE A 190 -10.99 14.77 13.70
C PHE A 190 -9.97 14.30 14.75
N ALA A 191 -8.71 14.71 14.63
CA ALA A 191 -7.66 14.39 15.60
C ALA A 191 -8.00 14.90 17.01
N ILE A 192 -8.43 16.15 17.15
CA ILE A 192 -8.74 16.73 18.46
C ILE A 192 -10.01 16.12 19.05
N ALA A 193 -10.98 15.71 18.23
CA ALA A 193 -12.15 14.97 18.68
C ALA A 193 -11.79 13.58 19.24
N MET A 194 -10.81 12.89 18.64
CA MET A 194 -10.28 11.63 19.18
C MET A 194 -9.64 11.82 20.56
N ILE A 195 -8.87 12.90 20.72
CA ILE A 195 -8.24 13.27 22.00
C ILE A 195 -9.32 13.61 23.04
N GLN A 196 -10.31 14.43 22.66
CA GLN A 196 -11.40 14.81 23.55
C GLN A 196 -12.14 13.58 24.08
N ARG A 197 -12.46 12.61 23.21
CA ARG A 197 -13.11 11.37 23.62
C ARG A 197 -12.27 10.56 24.61
N ASP A 198 -10.97 10.40 24.37
CA ASP A 198 -10.06 9.73 25.31
C ASP A 198 -10.05 10.44 26.67
N LEU A 199 -9.99 11.77 26.67
CA LEU A 199 -10.01 12.56 27.90
C LEU A 199 -11.37 12.53 28.62
N ASP A 200 -12.48 12.39 27.89
CA ASP A 200 -13.81 12.22 28.48
C ASP A 200 -13.95 10.84 29.15
N GLU A 201 -13.35 9.80 28.56
CA GLU A 201 -13.37 8.42 29.08
C GLU A 201 -12.39 8.21 30.26
N HIS A 202 -11.21 8.85 30.20
CA HIS A 202 -10.11 8.58 31.13
C HIS A 202 -9.70 9.77 32.01
N GLY A 203 -10.32 10.93 31.78
CA GLY A 203 -10.07 12.16 32.52
C GLY A 203 -8.75 12.84 32.19
N SER A 204 -8.47 13.92 32.91
CA SER A 204 -7.31 14.80 32.71
C SER A 204 -5.93 14.14 32.89
N ARG A 205 -5.86 12.90 33.40
CA ARG A 205 -4.59 12.16 33.56
C ARG A 205 -3.92 11.84 32.22
N ASN A 206 -4.70 11.75 31.14
CA ASN A 206 -4.20 11.45 29.80
C ASN A 206 -3.69 12.68 29.06
N LEU A 207 -3.90 13.91 29.57
CA LEU A 207 -3.35 15.14 28.96
C LEU A 207 -1.85 15.05 28.67
N ARG A 208 -1.09 14.41 29.58
CA ARG A 208 0.36 14.21 29.43
C ARG A 208 0.74 13.33 28.23
N LEU A 209 -0.11 12.38 27.84
CA LEU A 209 0.12 11.51 26.68
C LEU A 209 0.14 12.34 25.39
N TYR A 210 -0.70 13.37 25.34
CA TYR A 210 -0.81 14.31 24.24
C TYR A 210 0.05 15.56 24.42
N LYS A 211 0.86 15.64 25.49
CA LYS A 211 1.67 16.82 25.84
C LYS A 211 0.85 18.11 25.97
N LEU A 212 -0.42 17.99 26.37
CA LEU A 212 -1.32 19.11 26.64
C LEU A 212 -1.27 19.48 28.12
N LYS A 213 -1.44 20.77 28.41
CA LYS A 213 -1.33 21.33 29.77
C LYS A 213 -2.66 21.31 30.52
N SER A 214 -3.78 21.43 29.80
CA SER A 214 -5.10 21.57 30.40
C SER A 214 -6.22 21.17 29.44
N MET A 215 -7.42 20.92 29.98
CA MET A 215 -8.64 20.78 29.18
C MET A 215 -8.97 22.06 28.40
N SER A 216 -8.62 23.24 28.93
CA SER A 216 -8.82 24.50 28.22
C SER A 216 -7.99 24.60 26.93
N GLU A 217 -6.82 23.97 26.89
CA GLU A 217 -6.01 23.89 25.67
C GLU A 217 -6.71 23.03 24.61
N VAL A 218 -7.35 21.92 25.00
CA VAL A 218 -8.14 21.06 24.10
C VAL A 218 -9.33 21.84 23.50
N VAL A 219 -10.06 22.57 24.35
CA VAL A 219 -11.20 23.41 23.91
C VAL A 219 -10.73 24.48 22.93
N SER A 220 -9.66 25.20 23.25
CA SER A 220 -9.10 26.23 22.37
C SER A 220 -8.64 25.66 21.03
N LEU A 221 -7.96 24.50 21.01
CA LEU A 221 -7.60 23.82 19.77
C LEU A 221 -8.83 23.45 18.94
N THR A 222 -9.86 22.91 19.59
CA THR A 222 -11.11 22.52 18.94
C THR A 222 -11.79 23.72 18.28
N GLU A 223 -11.93 24.83 18.99
CA GLU A 223 -12.52 26.06 18.44
C GLU A 223 -11.70 26.63 17.30
N ASN A 224 -10.37 26.66 17.45
CA ASN A 224 -9.46 27.15 16.40
C ASN A 224 -9.59 26.34 15.11
N PHE A 225 -9.60 25.01 15.19
CA PHE A 225 -9.73 24.17 14.00
C PHE A 225 -11.11 24.32 13.32
N LYS A 226 -12.20 24.36 14.11
CA LYS A 226 -13.56 24.65 13.62
C LYS A 226 -13.67 25.98 12.88
N ASN A 227 -13.06 27.02 13.45
CA ASN A 227 -13.05 28.33 12.83
C ASN A 227 -12.26 28.32 11.52
N GLU A 228 -11.13 27.62 11.45
CA GLU A 228 -10.35 27.49 10.22
C GLU A 228 -11.11 26.74 9.12
N VAL A 229 -11.78 25.63 9.43
CA VAL A 229 -12.65 24.93 8.46
C VAL A 229 -13.76 25.86 7.96
N ALA A 230 -14.52 26.49 8.86
CA ALA A 230 -15.60 27.42 8.48
C ALA A 230 -15.11 28.62 7.65
N ASN A 231 -13.92 29.15 7.95
CA ASN A 231 -13.33 30.24 7.18
C ASN A 231 -12.94 29.80 5.77
N ARG A 232 -12.45 28.58 5.61
CA ARG A 232 -12.12 28.00 4.29
C ARG A 232 -13.36 27.73 3.45
N GLU A 233 -14.45 27.26 4.07
CA GLU A 233 -15.74 27.10 3.39
C GLU A 233 -16.26 28.43 2.85
N LYS A 234 -16.16 29.51 3.62
CA LYS A 234 -16.52 30.86 3.16
C LYS A 234 -15.65 31.35 2.00
N ARG A 235 -14.41 30.86 1.88
CA ARG A 235 -13.50 31.15 0.77
C ARG A 235 -13.70 30.24 -0.44
N GLY A 236 -14.57 29.24 -0.36
CA GLY A 236 -14.82 28.29 -1.45
C GLY A 236 -13.71 27.25 -1.62
N GLU A 237 -12.93 26.99 -0.57
CA GLU A 237 -11.77 26.05 -0.63
C GLU A 237 -12.16 24.60 -0.32
N GLN A 238 -13.45 24.25 -0.36
CA GLN A 238 -13.90 22.91 0.00
C GLN A 238 -13.34 21.84 -0.97
N THR A 239 -12.91 20.73 -0.40
CA THR A 239 -12.48 19.52 -1.11
C THR A 239 -13.10 18.29 -0.47
N ASP A 240 -13.06 17.16 -1.17
CA ASP A 240 -13.53 15.86 -0.66
C ASP A 240 -12.37 14.97 -0.16
N THR A 241 -11.14 15.49 -0.12
CA THR A 241 -9.91 14.74 0.20
C THR A 241 -10.01 14.03 1.55
N PHE A 242 -10.41 14.73 2.62
CA PHE A 242 -10.54 14.13 3.94
C PHE A 242 -11.73 13.17 4.03
N ALA A 243 -12.86 13.49 3.38
CA ALA A 243 -14.02 12.61 3.33
C ALA A 243 -13.71 11.27 2.64
N LYS A 244 -12.97 11.30 1.52
CA LYS A 244 -12.47 10.10 0.82
C LYS A 244 -11.57 9.26 1.71
N PHE A 245 -10.65 9.89 2.42
CA PHE A 245 -9.79 9.21 3.40
C PHE A 245 -10.63 8.50 4.47
N CYS A 246 -11.58 9.18 5.10
CA CYS A 246 -12.45 8.58 6.11
C CYS A 246 -13.26 7.41 5.58
N ALA A 247 -13.85 7.54 4.37
CA ALA A 247 -14.63 6.47 3.75
C ALA A 247 -13.80 5.21 3.49
N LYS A 248 -12.52 5.36 3.13
CA LYS A 248 -11.60 4.25 2.84
C LYS A 248 -11.00 3.64 4.11
N ILE A 249 -10.58 4.47 5.07
CA ILE A 249 -9.78 4.03 6.22
C ILE A 249 -10.62 3.76 7.47
N PHE A 250 -11.75 4.45 7.63
CA PHE A 250 -12.66 4.29 8.75
C PHE A 250 -14.09 3.96 8.28
N PRO A 251 -14.29 2.85 7.53
CA PRO A 251 -15.61 2.50 6.99
C PRO A 251 -16.64 2.38 8.12
N GLY A 252 -17.75 3.11 8.00
CA GLY A 252 -18.87 3.10 8.97
C GLY A 252 -18.78 4.12 10.10
N LYS A 253 -17.87 5.11 10.05
CA LYS A 253 -17.77 6.20 11.04
C LYS A 253 -18.17 7.59 10.51
N ASN A 254 -19.01 7.66 9.48
CA ASN A 254 -19.57 8.92 8.97
C ASN A 254 -20.65 9.47 9.88
#